data_AF-A0AAN7FTF3-F1
#
_entry.id   AF-A0AAN7FTF3-F1
#
_cell.length_a   1.000
_cell.length_b   1.000
_cell.length_c   1.000
_cell.angle_alpha   90.00
_cell.angle_beta   90.00
_cell.angle_gamma   90.00
#
_symmetry.space_group_name_H-M   'P 1'
#
loop_
_entity.id
_entity.type
_entity.pdbx_description
1 polymer ?
#
loop_
_entity_poly.entity_id
_entity_poly.type
_entity_poly.pdbx_seq_one_letter_code
_entity_poly.pdbx_strand_id
1 'polypeptide(L)'
;MKNGRLLLKELIAFCNGKSNSICVFSAKELKRATNNYDHRQCILQGRDFKLFEGSLEDRLLFAKKYYTEEKGFFCYGRSYTRHY
;
A
#
# COMPACT_ATOMS: atom_id res chain seq x y z
N MET A 1 -13.75 -8.89 7.70
CA MET A 1 -12.36 -8.41 7.54
C MET A 1 -11.38 -9.58 7.70
N LYS A 2 -11.01 -10.31 6.63
CA LYS A 2 -10.06 -11.45 6.72
C LYS A 2 -8.59 -11.00 6.77
N ASN A 3 -8.26 -9.91 6.07
CA ASN A 3 -6.87 -9.51 5.83
C ASN A 3 -6.21 -8.85 7.06
N GLY A 4 -6.96 -8.16 7.92
CA GLY A 4 -6.41 -7.48 9.09
C GLY A 4 -5.78 -8.43 10.12
N ARG A 5 -6.36 -9.64 10.29
CA ARG A 5 -5.81 -10.65 11.21
C ARG A 5 -4.48 -11.24 10.71
N LEU A 6 -4.35 -11.43 9.40
CA LEU A 6 -3.11 -11.93 8.79
C LEU A 6 -2.00 -10.87 8.91
N LEU A 7 -2.30 -9.62 8.55
CA LEU A 7 -1.37 -8.50 8.70
C LEU A 7 -0.84 -8.38 10.14
N LEU A 8 -1.73 -8.47 11.13
CA LEU A 8 -1.33 -8.40 12.54
C LEU A 8 -0.39 -9.53 12.94
N LYS A 9 -0.65 -10.76 12.50
CA LYS A 9 0.24 -11.91 12.75
C LYS A 9 1.63 -11.69 12.16
N GLU A 10 1.71 -11.19 10.93
CA GLU A 10 2.98 -10.90 10.26
C GLU A 10 3.76 -9.79 10.95
N LEU A 11 3.11 -8.70 11.37
CA LEU A 11 3.76 -7.61 12.10
C LEU A 11 4.35 -8.04 13.44
N ILE A 12 3.62 -8.91 14.16
CA ILE A 12 4.12 -9.49 15.42
C ILE A 12 5.32 -10.38 15.13
N ALA A 13 5.25 -11.24 14.12
CA ALA A 13 6.33 -12.16 13.78
C ALA A 13 7.59 -11.45 13.25
N PHE A 14 7.43 -10.37 12.47
CA PHE A 14 8.55 -9.71 11.79
C PHE A 14 9.18 -8.57 12.60
N CYS A 15 8.37 -7.81 13.35
CA CYS A 15 8.83 -6.62 14.07
C CYS A 15 8.59 -6.68 15.59
N ASN A 16 8.23 -7.85 16.16
CA ASN A 16 7.76 -7.96 17.55
C ASN A 16 6.63 -6.98 17.88
N GLY A 17 5.79 -6.67 16.90
CA GLY A 17 4.69 -5.70 17.04
C GLY A 17 5.14 -4.24 17.11
N LYS A 18 6.42 -3.93 16.99
CA LYS A 18 6.92 -2.55 16.90
C LYS A 18 6.98 -2.10 15.43
N SER A 19 5.96 -1.40 14.96
CA SER A 19 5.96 -0.76 13.65
C SER A 19 5.75 0.74 13.77
N ASN A 20 6.05 1.48 12.70
CA ASN A 20 5.52 2.83 12.52
C ASN A 20 3.99 2.79 12.63
N SER A 21 3.35 3.92 12.97
CA SER A 21 1.89 3.96 13.09
C SER A 21 1.24 3.50 11.79
N ILE A 22 0.50 2.40 11.85
CA ILE A 22 -0.30 1.93 10.72
C ILE A 22 -1.59 2.74 10.73
N CYS A 23 -1.72 3.65 9.77
CA CYS A 23 -2.95 4.37 9.56
C CYS A 23 -3.91 3.52 8.74
N VAL A 24 -5.13 3.36 9.23
CA VAL A 24 -6.20 2.71 8.50
C VAL A 24 -6.97 3.77 7.74
N PHE A 25 -6.98 3.68 6.42
CA PHE A 25 -7.80 4.54 5.57
C PHE A 25 -9.02 3.77 5.07
N SER A 26 -10.16 4.43 5.06
CA SER A 26 -11.35 3.94 4.38
C SER A 26 -11.18 3.99 2.86
N ALA A 27 -11.96 3.17 2.16
CA ALA A 27 -11.99 3.21 0.69
C ALA A 27 -12.42 4.60 0.16
N LYS A 28 -13.26 5.33 0.91
CA LYS A 28 -13.70 6.68 0.54
C LYS A 28 -12.56 7.69 0.63
N GLU A 29 -11.74 7.61 1.68
CA GLU A 29 -10.56 8.47 1.83
C GLU A 29 -9.53 8.21 0.74
N LEU A 30 -9.26 6.94 0.42
CA LEU A 30 -8.33 6.59 -0.67
C LEU A 30 -8.84 7.07 -2.04
N LYS A 31 -10.15 6.94 -2.31
CA LYS A 31 -10.76 7.50 -3.52
C LYS A 31 -10.64 9.02 -3.55
N ARG A 32 -10.92 9.71 -2.43
CA ARG A 32 -10.77 11.17 -2.35
C ARG A 32 -9.33 11.59 -2.64
N ALA A 33 -8.37 10.89 -2.03
CA ALA A 33 -6.96 11.24 -2.16
C ALA A 33 -6.39 11.05 -3.56
N THR A 34 -6.88 10.05 -4.29
CA THR A 34 -6.38 9.64 -5.62
C THR A 34 -7.30 10.09 -6.75
N ASN A 35 -8.15 11.11 -6.51
CA ASN A 35 -9.15 11.58 -7.47
C ASN A 35 -9.91 10.41 -8.15
N ASN A 36 -10.40 9.48 -7.33
CA ASN A 36 -11.04 8.23 -7.72
C ASN A 36 -10.15 7.31 -8.59
N TYR A 37 -8.87 7.17 -8.24
CA TYR A 37 -7.86 6.42 -8.97
C TYR A 37 -7.69 6.89 -10.43
N ASP A 38 -7.58 8.21 -10.62
CA ASP A 38 -7.35 8.81 -11.93
C ASP A 38 -6.07 8.24 -12.56
N HIS A 39 -6.17 7.76 -13.81
CA HIS A 39 -5.02 7.29 -14.58
C HIS A 39 -3.88 8.31 -14.70
N ARG A 40 -4.17 9.62 -14.65
CA ARG A 40 -3.17 10.68 -14.66
C ARG A 40 -2.28 10.67 -13.42
N GLN A 41 -2.79 10.12 -12.32
CA GLN A 41 -2.05 9.95 -11.07
C GLN A 41 -1.38 8.57 -10.96
N CYS A 42 -1.50 7.72 -11.99
CA CYS A 42 -0.83 6.43 -12.01
C CYS A 42 0.67 6.62 -12.29
N ILE A 43 1.48 6.41 -11.27
CA ILE A 43 2.95 6.56 -11.36
C ILE A 43 3.64 5.25 -11.75
N LEU A 44 3.02 4.11 -11.47
CA LEU A 44 3.59 2.80 -11.79
C LEU A 44 2.48 1.79 -12.05
N GLN A 45 2.62 1.04 -13.14
CA GLN A 45 1.78 -0.11 -13.44
C GLN A 45 2.63 -1.38 -13.37
N GLY A 46 2.24 -2.29 -12.48
CA GLY A 46 2.73 -3.67 -12.46
C GLY A 46 1.78 -4.60 -13.22
N ARG A 47 2.14 -5.89 -13.26
CA ARG A 47 1.30 -6.94 -13.86
C ARG A 47 -0.09 -6.98 -13.22
N ASP A 48 -0.13 -6.97 -11.89
CA ASP A 48 -1.36 -7.22 -11.13
C ASP A 48 -1.83 -6.00 -10.30
N PHE A 49 -1.18 -4.85 -10.48
CA PHE A 49 -1.49 -3.63 -9.72
C PHE A 49 -1.17 -2.34 -10.48
N LYS A 50 -1.77 -1.24 -9.99
CA LYS A 50 -1.37 0.14 -10.28
C LYS A 50 -1.05 0.87 -8.98
N LEU A 51 -0.06 1.73 -9.01
CA LEU A 51 0.32 2.64 -7.93
C LEU A 51 -0.12 4.04 -8.34
N PHE A 52 -0.91 4.67 -7.48
CA PHE A 52 -1.44 6.00 -7.67
C PHE A 52 -0.83 6.95 -6.66
N GLU A 53 -0.40 8.12 -7.12
CA GLU A 53 -0.08 9.25 -6.27
C GLU A 53 -1.38 9.95 -5.84
N GLY A 54 -1.42 10.46 -4.61
CA GLY A 54 -2.56 11.18 -4.10
C GLY A 54 -2.21 12.02 -2.90
N SER A 55 -3.16 12.85 -2.46
CA SER A 55 -2.98 13.68 -1.26
C SER A 55 -4.26 13.66 -0.41
N LEU A 56 -4.10 13.58 0.90
CA LEU A 56 -5.19 13.65 1.86
C LEU A 56 -4.78 14.59 2.99
N GLU A 57 -5.50 15.70 3.15
CA GLU A 57 -5.20 16.69 4.21
C GLU A 57 -3.74 17.14 4.16
N ASP A 58 -3.28 17.52 2.97
CA ASP A 58 -1.91 17.96 2.66
C ASP A 58 -0.81 16.91 2.92
N ARG A 59 -1.19 15.66 3.19
CA ARG A 59 -0.26 14.53 3.27
C ARG A 59 -0.21 13.79 1.95
N LEU A 60 0.97 13.77 1.34
CA LEU A 60 1.25 12.95 0.17
C LEU A 60 1.15 11.46 0.54
N LEU A 61 0.47 10.68 -0.30
CA LEU A 61 0.34 9.24 -0.13
C LEU A 61 0.41 8.52 -1.48
N PHE A 62 0.79 7.25 -1.43
CA PHE A 62 0.82 6.37 -2.59
C PHE A 62 -0.12 5.18 -2.35
N ALA A 63 -1.14 5.05 -3.18
CA ALA A 63 -2.13 3.99 -3.09
C ALA A 63 -1.85 2.89 -4.11
N LYS A 64 -1.49 1.69 -3.64
CA LYS A 64 -1.32 0.51 -4.49
C LYS A 64 -2.65 -0.24 -4.61
N LYS A 65 -3.27 -0.18 -5.78
CA LYS A 65 -4.53 -0.86 -6.09
C LYS A 65 -4.26 -2.08 -6.97
N TYR A 66 -4.80 -3.23 -6.56
CA TYR A 66 -4.66 -4.49 -7.28
C TYR A 66 -5.89 -4.69 -8.17
N TYR A 67 -5.73 -5.35 -9.32
CA TYR A 67 -6.83 -5.56 -10.27
C TYR A 67 -7.88 -6.56 -9.78
N THR A 68 -7.53 -7.35 -8.75
CA THR A 68 -8.36 -8.40 -8.16
C THR A 68 -8.67 -9.54 -9.13
N GLU A 69 -7.86 -10.59 -9.05
CA GLU A 69 -8.36 -11.93 -8.74
C GLU A 69 -7.46 -12.48 -7.62
N GLU A 70 -8.05 -13.11 -6.61
CA GLU A 70 -7.46 -13.57 -5.36
C GLU A 70 -5.97 -14.02 -5.36
N LYS A 71 -4.97 -13.13 -5.20
CA LYS A 71 -3.61 -13.54 -4.75
C LYS A 71 -2.96 -12.48 -3.85
N GLY A 72 -2.38 -12.97 -2.75
CA GLY A 72 -1.93 -12.22 -1.59
C GLY A 72 -0.85 -11.16 -1.85
N PHE A 73 -0.76 -10.21 -0.92
CA PHE A 73 0.16 -9.08 -0.98
C PHE A 73 1.51 -9.49 -0.38
N PHE A 74 2.59 -9.37 -1.15
CA PHE A 74 3.95 -9.32 -0.63
C PHE A 74 4.45 -7.88 -0.68
N CYS A 75 5.02 -7.39 0.42
CA CYS A 75 5.77 -6.14 0.47
C CYS A 75 7.27 -6.47 0.46
N TYR A 76 8.02 -5.96 -0.53
CA TYR A 76 9.48 -5.91 -0.48
C TYR A 76 9.90 -4.49 -0.07
N GLY A 77 10.63 -4.37 1.04
CA GLY A 77 11.50 -3.22 1.28
C GLY A 77 12.82 -3.46 0.55
N ARG A 78 13.23 -2.56 -0.36
CA ARG A 78 14.57 -2.60 -0.95
C ARG A 78 15.57 -2.01 0.03
N SER A 79 16.43 -2.85 0.61
CA SER A 79 17.73 -2.42 1.12
C SER A 79 18.68 -2.31 -0.08
N TYR A 80 19.27 -1.13 -0.29
CA TYR A 80 20.36 -0.96 -1.23
C TYR A 80 21.60 -1.67 -0.68
N THR A 81 22.08 -2.70 -1.39
CA THR A 81 23.48 -3.11 -1.32
C THR A 81 24.07 -3.03 -2.72
N ARG A 82 24.85 -1.97 -2.93
CA ARG A 82 25.83 -1.85 -4.00
C ARG A 82 26.85 -2.97 -3.79
N HIS A 83 27.04 -3.82 -4.78
CA HIS A 83 28.28 -4.57 -4.93
C HIS A 83 28.93 -4.13 -6.25
N TYR A 84 30.25 -3.93 -6.15
CA TYR A 84 31.14 -3.28 -7.11
C TYR A 84 31.11 -3.88 -8.50
#